data_AF-A0A2N2SDB0-F1
#
_entry.id   AF-A0A2N2SDB0-F1
#
_cell.length_a   1.000
_cell.length_b   1.000
_cell.length_c   1.000
_cell.angle_alpha   90.00
_cell.angle_beta   90.00
_cell.angle_gamma   90.00
#
_symmetry.space_group_name_H-M   'P 1'
#
loop_
_entity.id
_entity.type
_entity.pdbx_description
1 polymer ?
#
loop_
_entity_poly.entity_id
_entity_poly.type
_entity_poly.pdbx_seq_one_letter_code
_entity_poly.pdbx_strand_id
1 'polypeptide(L)'
;MVSTKDDSPLAIKAVATDTAEAKAFLSTCINPYTKLYAKDAEAAKAGHKQYNFQGCSGCHGGNANGLMGPSLIDAQWEYPKHNTDKGLFETIAGGTLGKGATNRGSMLTWHNQLPGHTGDGLDTDTILKIIAWMRTQYTGGGETPWLN
;
A
#
# COMPACT_ATOMS: atom_id res chain seq x y z
N MET A 1 -1.06 11.79 -7.93
CA MET A 1 -1.14 10.31 -7.87
C MET A 1 -2.02 9.83 -9.01
N VAL A 2 -1.72 8.68 -9.60
CA VAL A 2 -2.42 8.14 -10.77
C VAL A 2 -2.94 6.72 -10.54
N SER A 3 -4.08 6.42 -11.17
CA SER A 3 -4.76 5.13 -11.13
C SER A 3 -3.88 4.03 -11.72
N THR A 4 -3.84 2.87 -11.07
CA THR A 4 -3.14 1.68 -11.61
C THR A 4 -3.91 1.03 -12.77
N LYS A 5 -5.16 1.43 -13.01
CA LYS A 5 -6.02 0.84 -14.04
C LYS A 5 -5.80 1.48 -15.41
N ASP A 6 -5.56 2.79 -15.44
CA ASP A 6 -5.68 3.63 -16.64
C ASP A 6 -4.90 4.96 -16.57
N ASP A 7 -4.02 5.14 -15.57
CA ASP A 7 -3.25 6.37 -15.32
C ASP A 7 -4.07 7.65 -15.11
N SER A 8 -5.39 7.53 -14.94
CA SER A 8 -6.25 8.66 -14.61
C SER A 8 -5.87 9.26 -13.24
N PRO A 9 -6.06 10.58 -13.03
CA PRO A 9 -5.75 11.20 -11.74
C PRO A 9 -6.58 10.62 -10.60
N LEU A 10 -5.93 10.24 -9.49
CA LEU A 10 -6.62 9.91 -8.25
C LEU A 10 -6.90 11.22 -7.49
N ALA A 11 -8.17 11.52 -7.26
CA ALA A 11 -8.63 12.73 -6.57
C ALA A 11 -8.44 12.64 -5.03
N ILE A 12 -7.21 12.36 -4.60
CA ILE A 12 -6.81 12.26 -3.20
C ILE A 12 -6.05 13.52 -2.82
N LYS A 13 -6.52 14.20 -1.77
CA LYS A 13 -5.94 15.45 -1.25
C LYS A 13 -5.83 15.40 0.26
N ALA A 14 -4.91 16.19 0.80
CA ALA A 14 -4.79 16.37 2.24
C ALA A 14 -6.05 17.03 2.81
N VAL A 15 -6.52 16.55 3.95
CA VAL A 15 -7.64 17.11 4.71
C VAL A 15 -7.19 17.52 6.11
N ALA A 16 -8.01 18.33 6.79
CA ALA A 16 -7.66 18.89 8.10
C ALA A 16 -7.34 17.81 9.13
N THR A 17 -8.09 16.71 9.10
CA THR A 17 -7.99 15.57 10.02
C THR A 17 -6.81 14.64 9.76
N ASP A 18 -6.09 14.81 8.64
CA ASP A 18 -4.93 13.97 8.34
C ASP A 18 -3.80 14.20 9.34
N THR A 19 -3.08 13.13 9.63
CA THR A 19 -1.83 13.15 10.40
C THR A 19 -0.76 13.98 9.69
N ALA A 20 0.30 14.35 10.42
CA ALA A 20 1.44 15.05 9.81
C ALA A 20 2.12 14.16 8.76
N GLU A 21 2.17 12.86 9.00
CA GLU A 21 2.78 11.86 8.14
C GLU A 21 1.99 11.65 6.85
N ALA A 22 0.65 11.58 6.93
CA ALA A 22 -0.21 11.55 5.76
C ALA A 22 -0.03 12.81 4.90
N LYS A 23 -0.03 14.01 5.52
CA LYS A 23 0.22 15.28 4.83
C LYS A 23 1.61 15.32 4.18
N ALA A 24 2.63 14.81 4.86
CA ALA A 24 3.99 14.73 4.33
C ALA A 24 4.07 13.78 3.13
N PHE A 25 3.43 12.61 3.19
CA PHE A 25 3.38 11.70 2.06
C PHE A 25 2.64 12.30 0.86
N LEU A 26 1.49 12.95 1.07
CA LEU A 26 0.71 13.54 -0.01
C LEU A 26 1.46 14.67 -0.74
N SER A 27 2.41 15.32 -0.08
CA SER A 27 3.26 16.36 -0.68
C SER A 27 4.56 15.83 -1.28
N THR A 28 5.18 14.79 -0.69
CA THR A 28 6.53 14.33 -1.07
C THR A 28 6.55 12.98 -1.78
N CYS A 29 5.48 12.21 -1.72
CA CYS A 29 5.41 10.80 -2.10
C CYS A 29 6.39 9.88 -1.34
N ILE A 30 6.97 10.35 -0.22
CA ILE A 30 7.85 9.58 0.65
C ILE A 30 7.05 9.17 1.88
N ASN A 31 6.98 7.87 2.17
CA ASN A 31 6.25 7.37 3.34
C ASN A 31 7.12 7.50 4.60
N PRO A 32 6.76 8.35 5.58
CA PRO A 32 7.56 8.54 6.78
C PRO A 32 7.71 7.28 7.64
N TYR A 33 6.74 6.36 7.56
CA TYR A 33 6.72 5.13 8.35
C TYR A 33 7.70 4.06 7.83
N THR A 34 8.07 4.10 6.55
CA THR A 34 8.86 3.01 5.92
C THR A 34 10.23 2.83 6.61
N LYS A 35 10.99 3.91 6.79
CA LYS A 35 12.28 3.85 7.51
C LYS A 35 12.12 3.60 9.01
N LEU A 36 11.03 4.07 9.61
CA LEU A 36 10.74 3.88 11.02
C LEU A 36 10.49 2.39 11.32
N TYR A 37 9.56 1.77 10.58
CA TYR A 37 9.15 0.39 10.81
C TYR A 37 10.26 -0.60 10.46
N ALA A 38 11.11 -0.28 9.47
CA ALA A 38 12.30 -1.07 9.18
C ALA A 38 13.29 -1.14 10.35
N LYS A 39 13.29 -0.15 11.25
CA LYS A 39 14.18 -0.08 12.42
C LYS A 39 13.51 -0.51 13.72
N ASP A 40 12.18 -0.46 13.77
CA ASP A 40 11.39 -0.74 14.96
C ASP A 40 10.25 -1.72 14.64
N ALA A 41 10.49 -2.99 14.97
CA ALA A 41 9.53 -4.06 14.77
C ALA A 41 8.28 -3.92 15.65
N GLU A 42 8.37 -3.26 16.81
CA GLU A 42 7.21 -3.00 17.67
C GLU A 42 6.31 -1.93 17.04
N ALA A 43 6.89 -0.85 16.51
CA ALA A 43 6.16 0.14 15.73
C ALA A 43 5.49 -0.48 14.50
N ALA A 44 6.18 -1.41 13.82
CA ALA A 44 5.65 -2.10 12.64
C ALA A 44 4.38 -2.93 12.92
N LYS A 45 4.16 -3.38 14.16
CA LYS A 45 2.92 -4.10 14.54
C LYS A 45 1.66 -3.28 14.30
N ALA A 46 1.75 -1.95 14.36
CA ALA A 46 0.61 -1.08 14.05
C ALA A 46 0.15 -1.26 12.58
N GLY A 47 1.10 -1.37 11.65
CA GLY A 47 0.81 -1.66 10.24
C GLY A 47 0.24 -3.06 10.03
N HIS A 48 0.80 -4.08 10.70
CA HIS A 48 0.28 -5.46 10.63
C HIS A 48 -1.14 -5.57 11.15
N LYS A 49 -1.44 -4.89 12.27
CA LYS A 49 -2.78 -4.84 12.84
C LYS A 49 -3.78 -4.27 11.85
N GLN A 50 -3.44 -3.17 11.18
CA GLN A 50 -4.30 -2.59 10.14
C GLN A 50 -4.44 -3.52 8.94
N TYR A 51 -3.35 -4.11 8.46
CA TYR A 51 -3.39 -5.06 7.35
C TYR A 51 -4.38 -6.21 7.58
N ASN A 52 -4.39 -6.76 8.81
CA ASN A 52 -5.35 -7.82 9.17
C ASN A 52 -6.76 -7.28 9.39
N PHE A 53 -6.90 -6.17 10.11
CA PHE A 53 -8.21 -5.59 10.45
C PHE A 53 -8.99 -5.15 9.21
N GLN A 54 -8.30 -4.59 8.22
CA GLN A 54 -8.90 -4.14 6.96
C GLN A 54 -9.14 -5.30 5.96
N GLY A 55 -8.86 -6.55 6.35
CA GLY A 55 -9.15 -7.73 5.55
C GLY A 55 -8.17 -8.00 4.41
N CYS A 56 -7.03 -7.28 4.33
CA CYS A 56 -6.03 -7.50 3.30
C CYS A 56 -5.48 -8.94 3.33
N SER A 57 -5.37 -9.50 4.54
CA SER A 57 -4.93 -10.87 4.78
C SER A 57 -5.85 -11.95 4.17
N GLY A 58 -7.13 -11.64 3.95
CA GLY A 58 -8.06 -12.57 3.32
C GLY A 58 -7.70 -12.91 1.87
N CYS A 59 -7.09 -11.95 1.15
CA CYS A 59 -6.65 -12.15 -0.23
C CYS A 59 -5.14 -12.40 -0.34
N HIS A 60 -4.33 -11.73 0.49
CA HIS A 60 -2.87 -11.74 0.39
C HIS A 60 -2.18 -12.58 1.47
N GLY A 61 -2.94 -13.32 2.29
CA GLY A 61 -2.40 -14.14 3.38
C GLY A 61 -2.04 -13.33 4.62
N GLY A 62 -2.02 -13.95 5.80
CA GLY A 62 -1.77 -13.26 7.08
C GLY A 62 -0.41 -12.56 7.19
N ASN A 63 0.57 -13.04 6.43
CA ASN A 63 1.93 -12.49 6.38
C ASN A 63 2.26 -11.85 5.02
N ALA A 64 1.24 -11.50 4.24
CA ALA A 64 1.37 -10.87 2.93
C ALA A 64 2.14 -11.71 1.87
N ASN A 65 2.26 -13.02 2.10
CA ASN A 65 2.93 -14.00 1.25
C ASN A 65 2.06 -14.57 0.12
N GLY A 66 0.86 -14.01 -0.09
CA GLY A 66 -0.07 -14.41 -1.13
C GLY A 66 -1.02 -15.53 -0.69
N LEU A 67 -2.21 -15.55 -1.28
CA LEU A 67 -3.20 -16.62 -1.14
C LEU A 67 -4.07 -16.69 -2.40
N MET A 68 -5.07 -15.81 -2.48
CA MET A 68 -5.88 -15.61 -3.68
C MET A 68 -5.23 -14.54 -4.57
N GLY A 69 -4.86 -13.43 -3.96
CA GLY A 69 -4.02 -12.39 -4.56
C GLY A 69 -2.54 -12.78 -4.54
N PRO A 70 -1.70 -12.04 -5.29
CA PRO A 70 -0.27 -12.27 -5.33
C PRO A 70 0.38 -12.03 -3.96
N SER A 71 1.58 -12.58 -3.80
CA SER A 71 2.47 -12.18 -2.72
C SER A 71 2.83 -10.70 -2.86
N LEU A 72 2.94 -10.02 -1.72
CA LEU A 72 3.26 -8.60 -1.64
C LEU A 72 4.67 -8.34 -1.10
N ILE A 73 5.43 -9.41 -0.87
CA ILE A 73 6.70 -9.38 -0.15
C ILE A 73 7.87 -9.96 -0.96
N ASP A 74 7.63 -10.46 -2.16
CA ASP A 74 8.69 -10.93 -3.05
C ASP A 74 9.09 -9.86 -4.08
N ALA A 75 10.06 -10.19 -4.93
CA ALA A 75 10.57 -9.30 -5.97
C ALA A 75 9.71 -9.32 -7.26
N GLN A 76 8.65 -10.13 -7.34
CA GLN A 76 7.78 -10.25 -8.52
C GLN A 76 6.69 -9.19 -8.46
N TRP A 77 7.07 -7.95 -8.74
CA TRP A 77 6.13 -6.83 -8.76
C TRP A 77 5.12 -6.97 -9.91
N GLU A 78 3.83 -6.98 -9.58
CA GLU A 78 2.76 -6.98 -10.59
C GLU A 78 2.79 -5.74 -11.49
N TYR A 79 3.17 -4.60 -10.91
CA TYR A 79 3.29 -3.33 -11.60
C TYR A 79 4.66 -2.73 -11.29
N PRO A 80 5.44 -2.27 -12.30
CA PRO A 80 6.80 -1.77 -12.09
C PRO A 80 6.90 -0.68 -11.00
N LYS A 81 5.85 0.13 -10.84
CA LYS A 81 5.78 1.20 -9.84
C LYS A 81 5.76 0.73 -8.37
N HIS A 82 5.49 -0.56 -8.12
CA HIS A 82 5.43 -1.12 -6.76
C HIS A 82 6.77 -1.16 -6.04
N ASN A 83 7.87 -0.93 -6.77
CA ASN A 83 9.17 -0.64 -6.17
C ASN A 83 9.23 0.71 -5.41
N THR A 84 8.14 1.50 -5.41
CA THR A 84 8.01 2.73 -4.62
C THR A 84 6.76 2.71 -3.73
N ASP A 85 6.81 3.39 -2.59
CA ASP A 85 5.65 3.53 -1.70
C ASP A 85 4.51 4.31 -2.37
N LYS A 86 4.85 5.27 -3.24
CA LYS A 86 3.87 5.95 -4.10
C LYS A 86 3.09 4.96 -4.97
N GLY A 87 3.78 4.07 -5.67
CA GLY A 87 3.12 3.12 -6.56
C GLY A 87 2.27 2.10 -5.80
N LEU A 88 2.72 1.63 -4.64
CA LEU A 88 1.89 0.79 -3.76
C LEU A 88 0.66 1.56 -3.27
N PHE A 89 0.82 2.79 -2.82
CA PHE A 89 -0.29 3.64 -2.37
C PHE A 89 -1.32 3.83 -3.48
N GLU A 90 -0.89 4.15 -4.70
CA GLU A 90 -1.78 4.31 -5.84
C GLU A 90 -2.59 3.05 -6.16
N THR A 91 -1.99 1.87 -6.01
CA THR A 91 -2.69 0.59 -6.22
C THR A 91 -3.64 0.27 -5.08
N ILE A 92 -3.24 0.46 -3.83
CA ILE A 92 -4.12 0.21 -2.68
C ILE A 92 -5.28 1.20 -2.69
N ALA A 93 -4.98 2.48 -2.86
CA ALA A 93 -5.97 3.53 -2.85
C ALA A 93 -6.99 3.33 -3.97
N GLY A 94 -6.51 3.25 -5.22
CA GLY A 94 -7.34 3.21 -6.41
C GLY A 94 -7.80 1.84 -6.86
N GLY A 95 -7.29 0.75 -6.28
CA GLY A 95 -7.53 -0.62 -6.74
C GLY A 95 -6.90 -0.93 -8.11
N THR A 96 -7.08 -2.17 -8.58
CA THR A 96 -6.63 -2.61 -9.90
C THR A 96 -7.57 -3.65 -10.53
N LEU A 97 -7.50 -3.81 -11.86
CA LEU A 97 -8.22 -4.82 -12.62
C LEU A 97 -7.48 -6.15 -12.74
N GLY A 98 -6.33 -6.31 -12.05
CA GLY A 98 -5.56 -7.56 -12.07
C GLY A 98 -4.89 -7.85 -13.41
N LYS A 99 -4.51 -6.80 -14.16
CA LYS A 99 -3.81 -6.90 -15.46
C LYS A 99 -2.28 -6.71 -15.32
N GLY A 100 -1.75 -7.07 -14.16
CA GLY A 100 -0.31 -7.02 -13.87
C GLY A 100 0.43 -8.21 -14.47
N ALA A 101 1.72 -8.34 -14.13
CA ALA A 101 2.60 -9.40 -14.63
C ALA A 101 2.02 -10.82 -14.53
N THR A 102 1.23 -11.15 -13.50
CA THR A 102 0.66 -12.50 -13.35
C THR A 102 -0.80 -12.62 -13.77
N ASN A 103 -1.43 -11.53 -14.22
CA ASN A 103 -2.87 -11.44 -14.49
C ASN A 103 -3.77 -11.89 -13.32
N ARG A 104 -3.27 -11.77 -12.08
CA ARG A 104 -4.03 -12.05 -10.85
C ARG A 104 -4.32 -10.77 -10.08
N GLY A 105 -5.24 -10.89 -9.12
CA GLY A 105 -5.38 -9.91 -8.05
C GLY A 105 -6.01 -8.60 -8.51
N SER A 106 -7.21 -8.68 -9.11
CA SER A 106 -8.07 -7.51 -9.07
C SER A 106 -8.20 -7.04 -7.62
N MET A 107 -7.93 -5.77 -7.39
CA MET A 107 -7.93 -5.18 -6.06
C MET A 107 -9.04 -4.14 -6.01
N LEU A 108 -9.84 -4.21 -4.95
CA LEU A 108 -10.88 -3.23 -4.68
C LEU A 108 -10.26 -1.84 -4.47
N THR A 109 -11.06 -0.79 -4.65
CA THR A 109 -10.70 0.58 -4.27
C THR A 109 -10.79 0.69 -2.75
N TRP A 110 -9.77 1.22 -2.09
CA TRP A 110 -9.77 1.32 -0.62
C TRP A 110 -9.79 2.75 -0.09
N HIS A 111 -9.27 3.74 -0.80
CA HIS A 111 -9.17 5.09 -0.23
C HIS A 111 -10.54 5.77 -0.11
N ASN A 112 -10.87 6.32 1.06
CA ASN A 112 -12.18 6.90 1.38
C ASN A 112 -12.60 8.08 0.47
N GLN A 113 -11.64 8.86 -0.05
CA GLN A 113 -11.92 9.95 -1.00
C GLN A 113 -12.26 9.47 -2.43
N LEU A 114 -12.11 8.18 -2.76
CA LEU A 114 -12.33 7.68 -4.11
C LEU A 114 -13.72 7.02 -4.25
N PRO A 115 -14.44 7.27 -5.36
CA PRO A 115 -15.75 6.65 -5.58
C PRO A 115 -15.63 5.13 -5.69
N GLY A 116 -16.61 4.43 -5.11
CA GLY A 116 -16.65 2.96 -5.10
C GLY A 116 -15.61 2.32 -4.17
N HIS A 117 -15.17 3.04 -3.14
CA HIS A 117 -14.32 2.47 -2.10
C HIS A 117 -15.04 1.34 -1.34
N THR A 118 -14.24 0.43 -0.80
CA THR A 118 -14.72 -0.71 -0.01
C THR A 118 -15.07 -0.27 1.41
N GLY A 119 -16.25 -0.65 1.90
CA GLY A 119 -16.71 -0.27 3.24
C GLY A 119 -16.71 1.25 3.44
N ASP A 120 -16.28 1.73 4.61
CA ASP A 120 -16.08 3.15 4.90
C ASP A 120 -14.82 3.75 4.23
N GLY A 121 -14.02 2.90 3.59
CA GLY A 121 -12.73 3.26 3.03
C GLY A 121 -11.66 3.49 4.09
N LEU A 122 -10.42 3.65 3.62
CA LEU A 122 -9.23 3.87 4.41
C LEU A 122 -8.75 5.30 4.21
N ASP A 123 -8.29 5.93 5.28
CA ASP A 123 -7.54 7.18 5.20
C ASP A 123 -6.11 6.94 4.69
N THR A 124 -5.44 8.03 4.31
CA THR A 124 -4.07 7.97 3.81
C THR A 124 -3.13 7.37 4.87
N ASP A 125 -3.27 7.77 6.13
CA ASP A 125 -2.41 7.32 7.23
C ASP A 125 -2.42 5.80 7.43
N THR A 126 -3.62 5.20 7.40
CA THR A 126 -3.82 3.75 7.53
C THR A 126 -3.15 3.00 6.40
N ILE A 127 -3.32 3.46 5.15
CA ILE A 127 -2.66 2.84 3.98
C ILE A 127 -1.13 2.93 4.13
N LEU A 128 -0.59 4.07 4.58
CA LEU A 128 0.85 4.25 4.75
C LEU A 128 1.44 3.32 5.82
N LYS A 129 0.74 3.11 6.94
CA LYS A 129 1.15 2.16 7.97
C LYS A 129 1.16 0.72 7.45
N ILE A 130 0.17 0.34 6.64
CA ILE A 130 0.12 -0.98 6.00
C ILE A 130 1.31 -1.15 5.06
N ILE A 131 1.55 -0.19 4.16
CA ILE A 131 2.69 -0.22 3.22
C ILE A 131 4.01 -0.35 3.98
N ALA A 132 4.22 0.47 5.01
CA ALA A 132 5.45 0.46 5.77
C ALA A 132 5.69 -0.90 6.44
N TRP A 133 4.65 -1.56 6.98
CA TRP A 133 4.79 -2.91 7.50
C TRP A 133 5.08 -3.93 6.39
N MET A 134 4.39 -3.85 5.24
CA MET A 134 4.69 -4.73 4.10
C MET A 134 6.16 -4.63 3.66
N ARG A 135 6.74 -3.43 3.67
CA ARG A 135 8.17 -3.24 3.37
C ARG A 135 9.10 -3.96 4.34
N THR A 136 8.72 -4.14 5.61
CA THR A 136 9.52 -4.90 6.57
C THR A 136 9.44 -6.41 6.37
N GLN A 137 8.41 -6.88 5.66
CA GLN A 137 8.23 -8.29 5.34
C GLN A 137 8.94 -8.71 4.04
N TYR A 138 9.55 -7.78 3.31
CA TYR A 138 10.16 -8.05 2.01
C TYR A 138 11.25 -9.14 2.09
N THR A 139 11.09 -10.18 1.29
CA THR A 139 11.98 -11.35 1.17
C THR A 139 12.48 -11.57 -0.26
N GLY A 140 12.15 -10.68 -1.20
CA GLY A 140 12.51 -10.79 -2.62
C GLY A 140 14.01 -10.66 -2.93
N GLY A 141 14.82 -10.20 -1.97
CA GLY A 141 16.25 -9.93 -2.19
C GLY A 141 16.51 -8.70 -3.09
N GLY A 142 17.78 -8.37 -3.30
CA GLY A 142 18.18 -7.23 -4.14
C GLY A 142 18.03 -5.85 -3.48
N GLU A 143 17.90 -4.82 -4.31
CA GLU A 143 17.81 -3.43 -3.85
C GLU A 143 16.47 -3.12 -3.20
N THR A 144 16.50 -2.28 -2.18
CA THR A 144 15.33 -1.81 -1.42
C THR A 144 15.20 -0.29 -1.55
N PRO A 145 14.87 0.25 -2.74
CA PRO A 145 14.92 1.69 -3.02
C PRO A 145 14.00 2.53 -2.12
N TRP A 146 12.98 1.93 -1.51
CA TRP A 146 12.10 2.57 -0.52
C TRP A 146 12.79 2.83 0.84
N LEU A 147 13.98 2.27 1.08
CA LEU A 147 14.78 2.51 2.29
C LEU A 147 15.89 3.56 2.11
N ASN A 148 16.08 4.08 0.89
CA ASN A 148 17.10 5.09 0.57
C ASN A 148 16.80 6.45 1.20
#